data_AF-A0A0P9F9N1-F1
#
_entry.id   AF-A0A0P9F9N1-F1
#
_cell.length_a   1.000
_cell.length_b   1.000
_cell.length_c   1.000
_cell.angle_alpha   90.00
_cell.angle_beta   90.00
_cell.angle_gamma   90.00
#
_symmetry.space_group_name_H-M   'P 1'
#
loop_
_entity.id
_entity.type
_entity.pdbx_description
1 polymer ?
#
loop_
_entity_poly.entity_id
_entity_poly.type
_entity_poly.pdbx_seq_one_letter_code
_entity_poly.pdbx_strand_id
1 'polypeptide(L)'
;FYDLSAGPEAWTNNYIVDVTDLDGNGVEDYRMPPIWEYTKNGYRDPGKLNSDLGKITRYVAINLLFTTSPLYDPLYTAPGVGGKKIVNVTMFEDDPASKGTDWFSRGYTLSKLRDFQPYYGWDVRLKDRKLDDGPKRAFRIWADLLAEDDCWNQYGTTFAELFCYFSANNGKYVPKFGPNDYVGAIYGFNTTDENMGDEVGLLGYADDNWTDGTQSLTFMFDTPDDRAGGFGFTTTAIHEFGHHIGMSHPHDGYDSESGVDYNPADAYAYAWSGDESNSVMQYIAVSNGFGQFDRDNMYRIETAGYLNWSNALLGDIQASGKAGQVSGLLNSADDDAAKALDAFKAWDYLNAVRHARRTYESISRAADKLGIATPSKDAALRALPSRVPPHIGDPIRFPND
;
A
#
# COMPACT_ATOMS: atom_id res chain seq x y z
N PHE A 1 0.61 -13.25 -16.81
CA PHE A 1 -0.22 -14.38 -17.29
C PHE A 1 0.65 -15.60 -17.11
N TYR A 2 0.22 -16.54 -16.26
CA TYR A 2 1.07 -17.64 -15.77
C TYR A 2 1.38 -18.64 -16.89
N ASP A 3 2.64 -18.79 -17.24
CA ASP A 3 3.08 -19.71 -18.30
C ASP A 3 3.60 -21.01 -17.68
N LEU A 4 2.74 -22.02 -17.63
CA LEU A 4 3.06 -23.38 -17.17
C LEU A 4 4.20 -24.04 -17.95
N SER A 5 4.42 -23.62 -19.20
CA SER A 5 5.42 -24.18 -20.10
C SER A 5 6.76 -23.45 -20.08
N ALA A 6 6.78 -22.20 -19.60
CA ALA A 6 7.99 -21.38 -19.47
C ALA A 6 8.67 -21.50 -18.10
N GLY A 7 8.23 -22.44 -17.26
CA GLY A 7 8.95 -22.77 -16.04
C GLY A 7 10.39 -23.24 -16.33
N PRO A 8 11.31 -23.17 -15.36
CA PRO A 8 11.10 -22.67 -14.00
C PRO A 8 10.89 -21.16 -13.92
N GLU A 9 10.06 -20.75 -12.96
CA GLU A 9 9.87 -19.36 -12.58
C GLU A 9 10.82 -19.01 -11.41
N ALA A 10 11.18 -17.74 -11.27
CA ALA A 10 12.38 -17.35 -10.53
C ALA A 10 12.17 -17.20 -9.02
N TRP A 11 10.92 -17.11 -8.56
CA TRP A 11 10.57 -16.63 -7.22
C TRP A 11 10.00 -17.72 -6.30
N THR A 12 9.26 -18.71 -6.84
CA THR A 12 8.69 -19.80 -6.03
C THR A 12 9.61 -21.00 -5.83
N ASN A 13 10.80 -21.01 -6.44
CA ASN A 13 11.68 -22.19 -6.46
C ASN A 13 10.96 -23.48 -6.91
N ASN A 14 9.99 -23.36 -7.83
CA ASN A 14 9.13 -24.47 -8.24
C ASN A 14 9.84 -25.62 -8.97
N TYR A 15 11.11 -25.45 -9.34
CA TYR A 15 11.95 -26.51 -9.90
C TYR A 15 12.62 -27.40 -8.86
N ILE A 16 12.67 -26.98 -7.58
CA ILE A 16 13.33 -27.74 -6.52
C ILE A 16 12.37 -28.81 -6.00
N VAL A 17 12.11 -29.84 -6.80
CA VAL A 17 11.10 -30.86 -6.50
C VAL A 17 11.55 -31.94 -5.52
N ASP A 18 12.86 -32.04 -5.27
CA ASP A 18 13.44 -33.04 -4.36
C ASP A 18 13.47 -32.57 -2.88
N VAL A 19 13.10 -31.32 -2.63
CA VAL A 19 13.04 -30.72 -1.29
C VAL A 19 11.60 -30.31 -1.05
N THR A 20 10.92 -30.91 -0.07
CA THR A 20 9.50 -30.63 0.20
C THR A 20 9.30 -29.37 1.05
N ASP A 21 10.24 -29.10 1.95
CA ASP A 21 10.22 -28.04 2.96
C ASP A 21 11.46 -27.18 2.73
N LEU A 22 11.28 -26.03 2.05
CA LEU A 22 12.36 -25.15 1.62
C LEU A 22 12.85 -24.25 2.76
N ASP A 23 11.95 -23.85 3.66
CA ASP A 23 12.25 -22.95 4.78
C ASP A 23 12.64 -23.70 6.07
N GLY A 24 12.46 -25.03 6.10
CA GLY A 24 12.84 -25.90 7.21
C GLY A 24 11.85 -25.87 8.38
N ASN A 25 10.63 -25.38 8.17
CA ASN A 25 9.63 -25.20 9.22
C ASN A 25 8.87 -26.51 9.57
N GLY A 26 9.11 -27.58 8.83
CA GLY A 26 8.47 -28.90 9.00
C GLY A 26 7.15 -29.07 8.24
N VAL A 27 6.77 -28.10 7.41
CA VAL A 27 5.57 -28.08 6.56
C VAL A 27 6.00 -28.04 5.09
N GLU A 28 5.22 -28.65 4.21
CA GLU A 28 5.53 -28.63 2.77
C GLU A 28 5.15 -27.28 2.15
N ASP A 29 6.11 -26.65 1.46
CA ASP A 29 5.87 -25.50 0.59
C ASP A 29 5.13 -25.94 -0.67
N TYR A 30 3.83 -25.66 -0.72
CA TYR A 30 2.97 -26.03 -1.84
C TYR A 30 3.35 -25.24 -3.07
N ARG A 31 4.18 -25.83 -3.92
CA ARG A 31 4.64 -25.23 -5.18
C ARG A 31 4.02 -25.96 -6.37
N MET A 32 3.90 -25.23 -7.47
CA MET A 32 3.40 -25.75 -8.74
C MET A 32 4.57 -25.90 -9.70
N PRO A 33 5.06 -27.13 -9.91
CA PRO A 33 6.28 -27.33 -10.68
C PRO A 33 6.07 -27.01 -12.16
N PRO A 34 7.14 -26.95 -12.96
CA PRO A 34 7.03 -26.88 -14.42
C PRO A 34 6.20 -28.04 -15.00
N ILE A 35 5.55 -27.81 -16.14
CA ILE A 35 4.57 -28.75 -16.73
C ILE A 35 5.10 -30.19 -16.93
N TRP A 36 6.40 -30.37 -17.15
CA TRP A 36 6.99 -31.70 -17.35
C TRP A 36 7.02 -32.58 -16.09
N GLU A 37 6.87 -31.98 -14.90
CA GLU A 37 6.76 -32.70 -13.62
C GLU A 37 5.36 -33.26 -13.37
N TYR A 38 4.36 -32.85 -14.15
CA TYR A 38 3.01 -33.44 -14.16
C TYR A 38 2.98 -34.72 -14.99
N THR A 39 3.68 -35.75 -14.53
CA THR A 39 3.77 -37.05 -15.20
C THR A 39 3.63 -38.19 -14.20
N LYS A 40 3.29 -39.41 -14.67
CA LYS A 40 3.03 -40.57 -13.81
C LYS A 40 4.17 -40.88 -12.82
N ASN A 41 5.40 -40.56 -13.20
CA ASN A 41 6.60 -40.78 -12.40
C ASN A 41 7.31 -39.46 -12.02
N GLY A 42 6.64 -38.32 -12.19
CA GLY A 42 7.18 -37.00 -11.83
C GLY A 42 6.85 -36.64 -10.39
N TYR A 43 7.26 -35.47 -9.96
CA TYR A 43 6.94 -34.96 -8.62
C TYR A 43 5.43 -34.80 -8.41
N ARG A 44 4.68 -34.42 -9.45
CA ARG A 44 3.26 -34.07 -9.34
C ARG A 44 2.37 -35.01 -10.14
N ASP A 45 1.30 -35.49 -9.51
CA ASP A 45 0.29 -36.29 -10.21
C ASP A 45 -0.36 -35.48 -11.35
N PRO A 46 -0.39 -35.97 -12.60
CA PRO A 46 -1.05 -35.30 -13.73
C PRO A 46 -2.50 -34.89 -13.45
N GLY A 47 -3.22 -35.65 -12.62
CA GLY A 47 -4.61 -35.37 -12.23
C GLY A 47 -4.75 -34.10 -11.37
N LYS A 48 -3.67 -33.56 -10.81
CA LYS A 48 -3.65 -32.33 -9.99
C LYS A 48 -3.56 -31.05 -10.82
N LEU A 49 -3.22 -31.13 -12.11
CA LEU A 49 -3.00 -29.95 -12.96
C LEU A 49 -4.19 -28.99 -12.93
N ASN A 50 -5.42 -29.49 -13.05
CA ASN A 50 -6.62 -28.65 -13.04
C ASN A 50 -6.87 -27.99 -11.68
N SER A 51 -6.63 -28.70 -10.57
CA SER A 51 -6.79 -28.12 -9.23
C SER A 51 -5.73 -27.07 -8.94
N ASP A 52 -4.49 -27.29 -9.40
CA ASP A 52 -3.38 -26.35 -9.22
C ASP A 52 -3.59 -25.09 -10.06
N LEU A 53 -4.03 -25.23 -11.32
CA LEU A 53 -4.47 -24.08 -12.13
C LEU A 53 -5.65 -23.33 -11.52
N GLY A 54 -6.58 -24.04 -10.88
CA GLY A 54 -7.68 -23.43 -10.12
C GLY A 54 -7.17 -22.56 -8.97
N LYS A 55 -6.14 -23.01 -8.26
CA LYS A 55 -5.48 -22.25 -7.19
C LYS A 55 -4.80 -20.98 -7.71
N ILE A 56 -4.00 -21.06 -8.80
CA ILE A 56 -3.40 -19.85 -9.42
C ILE A 56 -4.48 -18.87 -9.86
N THR A 57 -5.53 -19.38 -10.50
CA THR A 57 -6.63 -18.53 -10.97
C THR A 57 -7.31 -17.82 -9.81
N ARG A 58 -7.60 -18.53 -8.71
CA ARG A 58 -8.29 -17.95 -7.55
C ARG A 58 -7.38 -17.00 -6.75
N TYR A 59 -6.28 -17.54 -6.23
CA TYR A 59 -5.49 -16.82 -5.23
C TYR A 59 -4.50 -15.84 -5.86
N VAL A 60 -3.99 -16.10 -7.06
CA VAL A 60 -3.05 -15.17 -7.71
C VAL A 60 -3.78 -14.23 -8.66
N ALA A 61 -4.43 -14.79 -9.69
CA ALA A 61 -5.04 -13.94 -10.70
C ALA A 61 -6.22 -13.13 -10.16
N ILE A 62 -7.20 -13.76 -9.51
CA ILE A 62 -8.38 -13.04 -8.99
C ILE A 62 -7.99 -12.21 -7.76
N ASN A 63 -7.53 -12.86 -6.69
CA ASN A 63 -7.37 -12.19 -5.40
C ASN A 63 -6.16 -11.22 -5.34
N LEU A 64 -5.05 -11.51 -6.03
CA LEU A 64 -3.82 -10.68 -5.94
C LEU A 64 -3.61 -9.74 -7.13
N LEU A 65 -4.32 -9.92 -8.26
CA LEU A 65 -4.15 -9.07 -9.44
C LEU A 65 -5.47 -8.41 -9.88
N PHE A 66 -6.54 -9.18 -10.05
CA PHE A 66 -7.74 -8.67 -10.71
C PHE A 66 -8.73 -8.03 -9.76
N THR A 67 -8.75 -8.37 -8.49
CA THR A 67 -9.66 -7.83 -7.47
C THR A 67 -8.97 -7.80 -6.11
N THR A 68 -7.82 -7.12 -6.04
CA THR A 68 -7.05 -7.04 -4.79
C THR A 68 -7.84 -6.37 -3.69
N SER A 69 -7.81 -6.99 -2.51
CA SER A 69 -8.24 -6.34 -1.28
C SER A 69 -7.18 -5.33 -0.87
N PRO A 70 -7.53 -4.07 -0.63
CA PRO A 70 -6.56 -3.05 -0.29
C PRO A 70 -6.06 -3.25 1.15
N LEU A 71 -4.77 -3.03 1.39
CA LEU A 71 -4.16 -3.10 2.72
C LEU A 71 -4.80 -2.10 3.69
N TYR A 72 -5.02 -0.87 3.21
CA TYR A 72 -5.74 0.19 3.92
C TYR A 72 -6.84 0.78 3.06
N ASP A 73 -7.81 1.47 3.66
CA ASP A 73 -8.87 2.14 2.91
C ASP A 73 -8.25 3.26 2.06
N PRO A 74 -8.29 3.17 0.71
CA PRO A 74 -7.72 4.20 -0.14
C PRO A 74 -8.35 5.57 0.06
N LEU A 75 -9.63 5.62 0.45
CA LEU A 75 -10.34 6.88 0.66
C LEU A 75 -9.93 7.62 1.93
N TYR A 76 -9.32 6.96 2.91
CA TYR A 76 -8.74 7.67 4.05
C TYR A 76 -7.67 8.69 3.61
N THR A 77 -6.99 8.40 2.49
CA THR A 77 -5.99 9.29 1.88
C THR A 77 -6.57 10.30 0.89
N ALA A 78 -7.88 10.29 0.65
CA ALA A 78 -8.53 11.23 -0.26
C ALA A 78 -8.39 12.68 0.27
N PRO A 79 -7.95 13.63 -0.56
CA PRO A 79 -7.98 15.04 -0.19
C PRO A 79 -9.43 15.55 -0.15
N GLY A 80 -9.65 16.60 0.62
CA GLY A 80 -10.89 17.36 0.59
C GLY A 80 -11.10 18.06 -0.77
N VAL A 81 -12.28 18.64 -0.96
CA VAL A 81 -12.63 19.32 -2.22
C VAL A 81 -11.61 20.40 -2.58
N GLY A 82 -11.02 20.31 -3.77
CA GLY A 82 -10.00 21.23 -4.26
C GLY A 82 -8.61 21.07 -3.64
N GLY A 83 -8.41 20.09 -2.75
CA GLY A 83 -7.11 19.73 -2.20
C GLY A 83 -6.31 18.81 -3.12
N LYS A 84 -5.07 18.56 -2.71
CA LYS A 84 -4.13 17.63 -3.38
C LYS A 84 -3.60 16.59 -2.39
N LYS A 85 -3.03 15.50 -2.93
CA LYS A 85 -2.22 14.56 -2.16
C LYS A 85 -0.77 15.02 -2.16
N ILE A 86 -0.15 15.02 -0.99
CA ILE A 86 1.22 15.48 -0.78
C ILE A 86 2.01 14.36 -0.10
N VAL A 87 3.11 13.96 -0.73
CA VAL A 87 4.12 13.11 -0.09
C VAL A 87 5.17 14.02 0.51
N ASN A 88 5.30 14.03 1.84
CA ASN A 88 6.31 14.80 2.54
C ASN A 88 7.40 13.87 3.08
N VAL A 89 8.53 13.84 2.39
CA VAL A 89 9.72 13.08 2.77
C VAL A 89 10.61 13.93 3.67
N THR A 90 10.92 13.42 4.86
CA THR A 90 12.01 13.91 5.69
C THR A 90 13.14 12.89 5.62
N MET A 91 14.27 13.29 5.02
CA MET A 91 15.48 12.47 4.93
C MET A 91 16.39 12.79 6.12
N PHE A 92 16.73 11.77 6.90
CA PHE A 92 17.69 11.85 7.99
C PHE A 92 19.02 11.25 7.55
N GLU A 93 20.09 12.03 7.68
CA GLU A 93 21.45 11.66 7.31
C GLU A 93 22.24 11.23 8.56
N ASP A 94 22.61 9.95 8.63
CA ASP A 94 23.46 9.35 9.68
C ASP A 94 24.75 8.75 9.09
N ASP A 95 24.72 8.25 7.84
CA ASP A 95 25.90 7.78 7.12
C ASP A 95 26.80 8.96 6.69
N PRO A 96 28.04 9.08 7.20
CA PRO A 96 28.95 10.15 6.83
C PRO A 96 29.54 10.00 5.42
N ALA A 97 29.45 8.82 4.80
CA ALA A 97 30.05 8.50 3.50
C ALA A 97 29.10 8.77 2.32
N SER A 98 27.81 9.00 2.57
CA SER A 98 26.80 9.19 1.53
C SER A 98 25.82 10.30 1.89
N LYS A 99 24.94 10.61 0.94
CA LYS A 99 23.83 11.53 1.16
C LYS A 99 22.55 10.91 0.61
N GLY A 100 21.56 10.66 1.45
CA GLY A 100 20.32 9.99 1.09
C GLY A 100 19.56 10.72 -0.02
N THR A 101 19.65 12.06 -0.07
CA THR A 101 19.01 12.84 -1.14
C THR A 101 19.51 12.51 -2.55
N ASP A 102 20.72 11.96 -2.69
CA ASP A 102 21.29 11.59 -3.99
C ASP A 102 20.62 10.32 -4.56
N TRP A 103 19.97 9.53 -3.69
CA TRP A 103 19.26 8.30 -4.01
C TRP A 103 17.73 8.48 -4.07
N PHE A 104 17.25 9.73 -3.90
CA PHE A 104 15.84 10.07 -3.96
C PHE A 104 15.48 11.05 -5.08
N SER A 105 14.71 10.59 -6.06
CA SER A 105 14.22 11.38 -7.18
C SER A 105 12.77 11.84 -6.99
N ARG A 106 12.60 13.05 -6.45
CA ARG A 106 11.28 13.71 -6.33
C ARG A 106 10.47 13.71 -7.62
N GLY A 107 11.15 13.96 -8.75
CA GLY A 107 10.50 14.05 -10.06
C GLY A 107 9.97 12.70 -10.52
N TYR A 108 10.74 11.63 -10.29
CA TYR A 108 10.34 10.28 -10.64
C TYR A 108 9.19 9.79 -9.76
N THR A 109 9.31 9.93 -8.44
CA THR A 109 8.22 9.61 -7.49
C THR A 109 6.93 10.34 -7.85
N LEU A 110 7.01 11.65 -8.13
CA LEU A 110 5.84 12.43 -8.55
C LEU A 110 5.23 11.92 -9.86
N SER A 111 6.06 11.52 -10.82
CA SER A 111 5.57 10.94 -12.09
C SER A 111 4.79 9.66 -11.83
N LYS A 112 5.33 8.74 -11.03
CA LYS A 112 4.68 7.45 -10.74
C LYS A 112 3.35 7.60 -10.01
N LEU A 113 3.28 8.51 -9.04
CA LEU A 113 2.03 8.80 -8.33
C LEU A 113 0.98 9.46 -9.24
N ARG A 114 1.41 10.31 -10.17
CA ARG A 114 0.51 10.91 -11.18
C ARG A 114 0.02 9.89 -12.20
N ASP A 115 0.88 8.98 -12.63
CA ASP A 115 0.49 7.90 -13.54
C ASP A 115 -0.51 6.95 -12.86
N PHE A 116 -0.34 6.75 -11.54
CA PHE A 116 -1.19 5.87 -10.74
C PHE A 116 -2.56 6.45 -10.42
N GLN A 117 -2.66 7.71 -9.97
CA GLN A 117 -3.94 8.37 -9.68
C GLN A 117 -4.02 9.75 -10.39
N PRO A 118 -4.19 9.77 -11.72
CA PRO A 118 -4.07 10.98 -12.54
C PRO A 118 -5.19 12.00 -12.34
N TYR A 119 -6.21 11.66 -11.56
CA TYR A 119 -7.32 12.56 -11.22
C TYR A 119 -7.04 13.41 -9.98
N TYR A 120 -6.05 13.07 -9.14
CA TYR A 120 -5.61 13.93 -8.05
C TYR A 120 -4.53 14.93 -8.49
N GLY A 121 -4.50 16.08 -7.82
CA GLY A 121 -3.29 16.88 -7.77
C GLY A 121 -2.27 16.19 -6.88
N TRP A 122 -1.02 16.12 -7.32
CA TRP A 122 0.09 15.52 -6.59
C TRP A 122 1.25 16.49 -6.41
N ASP A 123 1.91 16.37 -5.26
CA ASP A 123 3.12 17.10 -4.90
C ASP A 123 4.05 16.20 -4.07
N VAL A 124 5.36 16.32 -4.28
CA VAL A 124 6.38 15.58 -3.52
C VAL A 124 7.37 16.59 -2.94
N ARG A 125 7.45 16.63 -1.62
CA ARG A 125 8.35 17.48 -0.83
C ARG A 125 9.43 16.62 -0.23
N LEU A 126 10.65 17.16 -0.22
CA LEU A 126 11.82 16.55 0.40
C LEU A 126 12.44 17.57 1.33
N LYS A 127 12.72 17.16 2.56
CA LYS A 127 13.51 17.92 3.51
C LYS A 127 14.66 17.07 4.02
N ASP A 128 15.85 17.52 3.72
CA ASP A 128 17.12 16.98 4.21
C ASP A 128 17.40 17.48 5.64
N ARG A 129 17.84 16.57 6.52
CA ARG A 129 18.15 16.80 7.93
C ARG A 129 19.25 15.85 8.41
N LYS A 130 20.04 16.31 9.38
CA LYS A 130 20.92 15.41 10.13
C LYS A 130 20.09 14.51 11.04
N LEU A 131 20.51 13.26 11.24
CA LEU A 131 20.02 12.41 12.32
C LEU A 131 20.69 12.80 13.65
N ASP A 132 20.00 13.58 14.47
CA ASP A 132 20.46 14.00 15.80
C ASP A 132 19.33 13.89 16.85
N ASP A 133 19.67 14.14 18.12
CA ASP A 133 18.73 14.23 19.26
C ASP A 133 17.65 13.12 19.28
N GLY A 134 16.37 13.53 19.31
CA GLY A 134 15.22 12.65 19.44
C GLY A 134 15.06 11.65 18.29
N PRO A 135 15.08 12.05 17.00
CA PRO A 135 15.06 11.08 15.89
C PRO A 135 16.16 10.03 15.97
N LYS A 136 17.38 10.43 16.35
CA LYS A 136 18.49 9.48 16.51
C LYS A 136 18.19 8.48 17.62
N ARG A 137 17.74 8.95 18.79
CA ARG A 137 17.39 8.08 19.91
C ARG A 137 16.29 7.08 19.54
N ALA A 138 15.18 7.55 18.97
CA ALA A 138 14.08 6.70 18.53
C ALA A 138 14.52 5.64 17.52
N PHE A 139 15.33 6.04 16.52
CA PHE A 139 15.90 5.12 15.53
C PHE A 139 16.80 4.05 16.17
N ARG A 140 17.62 4.39 17.18
CA ARG A 140 18.48 3.42 17.85
C ARG A 140 17.74 2.47 18.78
N ILE A 141 16.65 2.90 19.39
CA ILE A 141 15.77 2.01 20.16
C ILE A 141 15.06 1.02 19.21
N TRP A 142 14.51 1.54 18.11
CA TRP A 142 13.85 0.73 17.08
C TRP A 142 14.79 -0.34 16.50
N ALA A 143 16.02 0.04 16.15
CA ALA A 143 17.04 -0.86 15.60
C ALA A 143 17.70 -1.81 16.63
N ASP A 144 17.17 -1.89 17.87
CA ASP A 144 17.73 -2.63 19.00
C ASP A 144 19.20 -2.29 19.37
N LEU A 145 19.66 -1.10 19.02
CA LEU A 145 21.01 -0.60 19.35
C LEU A 145 21.06 0.19 20.66
N LEU A 146 19.89 0.52 21.22
CA LEU A 146 19.75 1.27 22.46
C LEU A 146 18.61 0.67 23.30
N ALA A 147 18.98 -0.11 24.31
CA ALA A 147 18.04 -0.69 25.27
C ALA A 147 17.57 0.36 26.29
N GLU A 148 16.59 1.17 25.91
CA GLU A 148 15.96 2.18 26.76
C GLU A 148 14.43 2.12 26.68
N ASP A 149 13.77 2.39 27.81
CA ASP A 149 12.33 2.64 27.85
C ASP A 149 12.00 3.98 27.15
N ASP A 150 10.91 4.00 26.39
CA ASP A 150 10.30 5.20 25.81
C ASP A 150 8.80 5.00 25.50
N CYS A 151 8.30 5.55 24.38
CA CYS A 151 6.89 5.53 24.04
C CYS A 151 6.45 4.18 23.48
N TRP A 152 7.39 3.33 23.06
CA TRP A 152 7.12 1.96 22.60
C TRP A 152 6.62 1.03 23.71
N ASN A 153 6.94 1.30 24.98
CA ASN A 153 6.59 0.42 26.11
C ASN A 153 5.08 0.13 26.22
N GLN A 154 4.23 1.07 25.81
CA GLN A 154 2.77 0.89 25.83
C GLN A 154 2.27 -0.11 24.76
N TYR A 155 3.07 -0.34 23.72
CA TYR A 155 2.78 -1.25 22.61
C TYR A 155 3.49 -2.60 22.77
N GLY A 156 4.49 -2.68 23.66
CA GLY A 156 5.14 -3.94 24.05
C GLY A 156 6.25 -4.41 23.12
N THR A 157 6.61 -3.65 22.08
CA THR A 157 7.71 -3.93 21.16
C THR A 157 8.44 -2.66 20.77
N THR A 158 9.77 -2.70 20.69
CA THR A 158 10.62 -1.58 20.23
C THR A 158 10.33 -1.17 18.79
N PHE A 159 9.75 -2.08 17.98
CA PHE A 159 9.34 -1.77 16.61
C PHE A 159 8.33 -0.60 16.53
N ALA A 160 7.50 -0.41 17.56
CA ALA A 160 6.53 0.69 17.63
C ALA A 160 7.15 2.06 17.96
N GLU A 161 8.46 2.12 18.23
CA GLU A 161 9.15 3.34 18.66
C GLU A 161 9.11 4.44 17.59
N LEU A 162 9.37 4.09 16.33
CA LEU A 162 9.31 5.05 15.23
C LEU A 162 7.89 5.62 15.08
N PHE A 163 6.86 4.77 15.12
CA PHE A 163 5.46 5.20 15.11
C PHE A 163 5.18 6.24 16.21
N CYS A 164 5.45 5.89 17.47
CA CYS A 164 5.00 6.70 18.59
C CYS A 164 5.79 8.02 18.69
N TYR A 165 7.10 7.99 18.43
CA TYR A 165 7.92 9.19 18.45
C TYR A 165 7.54 10.15 17.32
N PHE A 166 7.45 9.66 16.07
CA PHE A 166 7.16 10.52 14.92
C PHE A 166 5.71 10.98 14.89
N SER A 167 4.76 10.19 15.41
CA SER A 167 3.37 10.63 15.58
C SER A 167 3.27 11.79 16.57
N ALA A 168 3.92 11.68 17.74
CA ALA A 168 3.93 12.75 18.74
C ALA A 168 4.66 14.02 18.26
N ASN A 169 5.64 13.86 17.36
CA ASN A 169 6.49 14.96 16.87
C ASN A 169 6.21 15.36 15.42
N ASN A 170 5.09 14.93 14.82
CA ASN A 170 4.83 15.08 13.39
C ASN A 170 4.94 16.54 12.91
N GLY A 171 4.41 17.48 13.71
CA GLY A 171 4.45 18.92 13.41
C GLY A 171 5.86 19.55 13.37
N LYS A 172 6.90 18.85 13.86
CA LYS A 172 8.30 19.27 13.77
C LYS A 172 8.91 18.97 12.40
N TYR A 173 8.40 17.95 11.71
CA TYR A 173 8.98 17.43 10.47
C TYR A 173 8.09 17.68 9.26
N VAL A 174 6.78 17.65 9.45
CA VAL A 174 5.78 17.91 8.40
C VAL A 174 5.25 19.34 8.54
N PRO A 175 5.49 20.23 7.56
CA PRO A 175 4.94 21.58 7.62
C PRO A 175 3.42 21.56 7.45
N LYS A 176 2.75 22.65 7.86
CA LYS A 176 1.31 22.80 7.61
C LYS A 176 1.06 23.05 6.12
N PHE A 177 0.14 22.28 5.55
CA PHE A 177 -0.34 22.43 4.17
C PHE A 177 -1.78 22.98 4.15
N GLY A 178 -2.41 23.03 2.98
CA GLY A 178 -3.78 23.50 2.86
C GLY A 178 -4.74 22.63 3.68
N PRO A 179 -5.85 23.20 4.20
CA PRO A 179 -6.78 22.48 5.07
C PRO A 179 -7.49 21.30 4.37
N ASN A 180 -7.53 21.31 3.03
CA ASN A 180 -8.13 20.25 2.23
C ASN A 180 -7.09 19.28 1.66
N ASP A 181 -5.79 19.51 1.88
CA ASP A 181 -4.74 18.63 1.38
C ASP A 181 -4.65 17.37 2.26
N TYR A 182 -4.39 16.24 1.61
CA TYR A 182 -3.90 15.04 2.31
C TYR A 182 -2.38 15.07 2.31
N VAL A 183 -1.77 14.80 3.46
CA VAL A 183 -0.32 14.78 3.62
C VAL A 183 0.08 13.45 4.23
N GLY A 184 0.73 12.60 3.44
CA GLY A 184 1.37 11.40 3.94
C GLY A 184 2.84 11.68 4.22
N ALA A 185 3.33 11.23 5.38
CA ALA A 185 4.69 11.48 5.83
C ALA A 185 5.56 10.26 5.60
N ILE A 186 6.71 10.47 4.94
CA ILE A 186 7.76 9.47 4.82
C ILE A 186 8.97 9.94 5.62
N TYR A 187 9.49 9.10 6.51
CA TYR A 187 10.73 9.33 7.25
C TYR A 187 11.79 8.37 6.73
N GLY A 188 12.77 8.93 6.01
CA GLY A 188 13.89 8.17 5.44
C GLY A 188 15.13 8.25 6.32
N PHE A 189 15.86 7.15 6.47
CA PHE A 189 17.11 7.08 7.24
C PHE A 189 18.25 6.60 6.34
N ASN A 190 19.11 7.53 5.91
CA ASN A 190 20.36 7.21 5.23
C ASN A 190 21.40 6.85 6.28
N THR A 191 21.74 5.57 6.38
CA THR A 191 22.46 5.02 7.53
C THR A 191 23.45 3.93 7.09
N THR A 192 24.05 3.23 8.05
CA THR A 192 24.96 2.10 7.81
C THR A 192 24.32 0.79 8.25
N ASP A 193 24.79 -0.34 7.73
CA ASP A 193 24.33 -1.68 8.12
C ASP A 193 24.45 -1.91 9.62
N GLU A 194 25.59 -1.50 10.20
CA GLU A 194 25.85 -1.53 11.64
C GLU A 194 24.83 -0.73 12.46
N ASN A 195 24.26 0.32 11.86
CA ASN A 195 23.31 1.21 12.50
C ASN A 195 21.85 0.75 12.31
N MET A 196 21.60 -0.23 11.44
CA MET A 196 20.32 -0.91 11.30
C MET A 196 20.12 -2.02 12.34
N GLY A 197 21.20 -2.50 12.98
CA GLY A 197 21.12 -3.51 14.03
C GLY A 197 20.42 -4.78 13.54
N ASP A 198 19.38 -5.21 14.26
CA ASP A 198 18.59 -6.41 13.92
C ASP A 198 17.69 -6.20 12.68
N GLU A 199 17.57 -4.97 12.19
CA GLU A 199 16.75 -4.61 11.02
C GLU A 199 17.60 -4.44 9.75
N VAL A 200 18.85 -4.91 9.75
CA VAL A 200 19.70 -4.88 8.56
C VAL A 200 19.01 -5.56 7.37
N GLY A 201 19.07 -4.94 6.19
CA GLY A 201 18.38 -5.41 4.99
C GLY A 201 16.89 -5.04 4.90
N LEU A 202 16.32 -4.38 5.90
CA LEU A 202 14.98 -3.79 5.77
C LEU A 202 15.05 -2.50 4.95
N LEU A 203 14.36 -2.46 3.81
CA LEU A 203 14.30 -1.27 2.95
C LEU A 203 13.23 -0.28 3.42
N GLY A 204 12.10 -0.74 3.95
CA GLY A 204 11.01 0.13 4.37
C GLY A 204 9.79 -0.63 4.86
N TYR A 205 8.82 0.14 5.34
CA TYR A 205 7.46 -0.32 5.62
C TYR A 205 6.48 0.86 5.69
N ALA A 206 5.23 0.63 5.31
CA ALA A 206 4.10 1.48 5.67
C ALA A 206 3.50 0.99 6.99
N ASP A 207 3.45 1.88 7.97
CA ASP A 207 3.13 1.50 9.34
C ASP A 207 1.64 1.65 9.66
N ASP A 208 1.15 0.71 10.44
CA ASP A 208 -0.15 0.78 11.07
C ASP A 208 -0.19 1.91 12.08
N ASN A 209 -1.38 2.48 12.27
CA ASN A 209 -1.69 3.22 13.46
C ASN A 209 -1.88 2.21 14.58
N TRP A 210 -0.89 2.08 15.45
CA TRP A 210 -0.87 1.15 16.59
C TRP A 210 -2.01 1.37 17.61
N THR A 211 -2.85 2.39 17.42
CA THR A 211 -4.05 2.64 18.24
C THR A 211 -5.32 2.02 17.64
N ASP A 212 -5.47 2.03 16.32
CA ASP A 212 -6.75 1.70 15.65
C ASP A 212 -6.64 0.88 14.36
N GLY A 213 -5.43 0.56 13.89
CA GLY A 213 -5.15 -0.25 12.70
C GLY A 213 -5.33 0.49 11.37
N THR A 214 -5.52 1.81 11.39
CA THR A 214 -5.58 2.62 10.15
C THR A 214 -4.17 2.89 9.61
N GLN A 215 -4.03 3.35 8.36
CA GLN A 215 -2.72 3.77 7.87
C GLN A 215 -2.15 4.94 8.71
N SER A 216 -0.83 4.96 8.94
CA SER A 216 -0.18 6.04 9.69
C SER A 216 0.99 6.71 8.94
N LEU A 217 2.22 6.32 9.25
CA LEU A 217 3.46 6.89 8.77
C LEU A 217 4.15 5.88 7.85
N THR A 218 5.09 6.34 7.05
CA THR A 218 5.91 5.48 6.22
C THR A 218 7.37 5.65 6.60
N PHE A 219 8.10 4.55 6.70
CA PHE A 219 9.52 4.53 7.00
C PHE A 219 10.29 3.89 5.86
N MET A 220 11.48 4.41 5.58
CA MET A 220 12.38 3.84 4.59
C MET A 220 13.82 3.98 5.05
N PHE A 221 14.65 3.03 4.68
CA PHE A 221 16.03 2.89 5.09
C PHE A 221 16.89 2.62 3.86
N ASP A 222 18.15 3.02 3.94
CA ASP A 222 19.12 2.80 2.87
C ASP A 222 20.52 2.72 3.48
N THR A 223 21.17 1.59 3.29
CA THR A 223 22.55 1.33 3.70
C THR A 223 23.49 1.20 2.49
N PRO A 224 24.82 1.14 2.69
CA PRO A 224 25.75 0.80 1.62
C PRO A 224 25.45 -0.55 0.93
N ASP A 225 25.08 -1.59 1.69
CA ASP A 225 24.76 -2.91 1.11
C ASP A 225 23.46 -2.85 0.31
N ASP A 226 22.47 -2.07 0.77
CA ASP A 226 21.21 -1.91 0.04
C ASP A 226 21.42 -1.35 -1.37
N ARG A 227 22.27 -0.30 -1.43
CA ARG A 227 22.68 0.36 -2.68
C ARG A 227 23.51 -0.54 -3.56
N ALA A 228 24.38 -1.37 -2.97
CA ALA A 228 25.14 -2.37 -3.70
C ALA A 228 24.23 -3.44 -4.33
N GLY A 229 23.11 -3.75 -3.67
CA GLY A 229 22.02 -4.59 -4.19
C GLY A 229 21.20 -3.94 -5.31
N GLY A 230 21.38 -2.64 -5.56
CA GLY A 230 20.68 -1.88 -6.59
C GLY A 230 19.39 -1.20 -6.11
N PHE A 231 19.15 -1.17 -4.79
CA PHE A 231 18.01 -0.50 -4.19
C PHE A 231 18.34 0.95 -3.82
N GLY A 232 17.31 1.69 -3.42
CA GLY A 232 17.46 3.04 -2.91
C GLY A 232 16.12 3.75 -2.68
N PHE A 233 16.16 4.89 -2.00
CA PHE A 233 14.97 5.58 -1.50
C PHE A 233 13.88 5.88 -2.52
N THR A 234 14.21 6.07 -3.80
CA THR A 234 13.20 6.43 -4.80
C THR A 234 12.15 5.34 -4.98
N THR A 235 12.59 4.09 -5.16
CA THR A 235 11.70 2.95 -5.42
C THR A 235 11.00 2.53 -4.15
N THR A 236 11.72 2.48 -3.03
CA THR A 236 11.15 2.23 -1.70
C THR A 236 10.05 3.23 -1.37
N ALA A 237 10.28 4.54 -1.55
CA ALA A 237 9.25 5.54 -1.31
C ALA A 237 8.01 5.37 -2.20
N ILE A 238 8.15 4.85 -3.43
CA ILE A 238 7.00 4.59 -4.30
C ILE A 238 6.23 3.37 -3.81
N HIS A 239 6.94 2.31 -3.45
CA HIS A 239 6.38 1.06 -2.95
C HIS A 239 5.64 1.28 -1.62
N GLU A 240 6.34 1.80 -0.61
CA GLU A 240 5.76 1.99 0.73
C GLU A 240 4.66 3.03 0.75
N PHE A 241 4.80 4.09 -0.03
CA PHE A 241 3.70 5.04 -0.16
C PHE A 241 2.53 4.43 -0.94
N GLY A 242 2.77 3.44 -1.79
CA GLY A 242 1.76 2.59 -2.41
C GLY A 242 0.94 1.86 -1.35
N HIS A 243 1.60 1.19 -0.39
CA HIS A 243 0.92 0.60 0.76
C HIS A 243 0.12 1.64 1.53
N HIS A 244 0.72 2.78 1.89
CA HIS A 244 0.07 3.86 2.63
C HIS A 244 -1.24 4.37 1.98
N ILE A 245 -1.35 4.31 0.65
CA ILE A 245 -2.56 4.67 -0.10
C ILE A 245 -3.46 3.48 -0.45
N GLY A 246 -3.18 2.29 0.09
CA GLY A 246 -4.03 1.11 0.09
C GLY A 246 -3.62 -0.01 -0.87
N MET A 247 -2.41 0.02 -1.43
CA MET A 247 -1.92 -1.08 -2.25
C MET A 247 -1.46 -2.26 -1.39
N SER A 248 -1.67 -3.47 -1.89
CA SER A 248 -1.17 -4.70 -1.27
C SER A 248 -0.10 -5.29 -2.17
N HIS A 249 0.74 -6.15 -1.60
CA HIS A 249 1.61 -7.00 -2.39
C HIS A 249 0.82 -7.94 -3.29
N PRO A 250 1.38 -8.35 -4.44
CA PRO A 250 0.81 -9.39 -5.27
C PRO A 250 1.23 -10.80 -4.76
N HIS A 251 1.43 -10.97 -3.45
CA HIS A 251 1.70 -12.25 -2.80
C HIS A 251 0.98 -12.42 -1.44
N ASP A 252 0.63 -11.31 -0.76
CA ASP A 252 -0.17 -11.30 0.47
C ASP A 252 -1.62 -10.86 0.18
N GLY A 253 -2.56 -11.78 0.32
CA GLY A 253 -3.92 -11.58 -0.15
C GLY A 253 -4.99 -11.92 0.86
N TYR A 254 -6.19 -11.40 0.60
CA TYR A 254 -7.40 -11.75 1.32
C TYR A 254 -8.42 -12.38 0.37
N ASP A 255 -8.87 -13.58 0.70
CA ASP A 255 -9.95 -14.27 0.01
C ASP A 255 -11.31 -13.96 0.65
N SER A 256 -12.09 -13.10 -0.01
CA SER A 256 -13.38 -12.63 0.54
C SER A 256 -14.50 -13.67 0.56
N GLU A 257 -14.40 -14.77 -0.20
CA GLU A 257 -15.42 -15.84 -0.17
C GLU A 257 -15.23 -16.77 1.02
N SER A 258 -13.98 -17.05 1.40
CA SER A 258 -13.64 -17.89 2.55
C SER A 258 -13.33 -17.09 3.82
N GLY A 259 -13.08 -15.79 3.71
CA GLY A 259 -12.72 -14.91 4.83
C GLY A 259 -11.32 -15.20 5.37
N VAL A 260 -10.36 -15.50 4.49
CA VAL A 260 -9.00 -15.93 4.84
C VAL A 260 -7.97 -14.95 4.31
N ASP A 261 -7.15 -14.41 5.20
CA ASP A 261 -5.86 -13.81 4.86
C ASP A 261 -4.83 -14.93 4.64
N TYR A 262 -4.04 -14.78 3.58
CA TYR A 262 -2.97 -15.71 3.25
C TYR A 262 -1.71 -14.95 2.83
N ASN A 263 -0.59 -15.45 3.30
CA ASN A 263 0.75 -15.06 2.87
C ASN A 263 1.33 -16.17 1.98
N PRO A 264 2.43 -15.93 1.28
CA PRO A 264 3.01 -16.91 0.36
C PRO A 264 3.87 -17.95 1.09
N ALA A 265 3.28 -18.66 2.06
CA ALA A 265 3.92 -19.72 2.84
C ALA A 265 3.11 -21.01 2.81
N ASP A 266 3.75 -22.15 3.11
CA ASP A 266 3.11 -23.46 3.27
C ASP A 266 2.12 -23.79 2.13
N ALA A 267 0.83 -23.94 2.46
CA ALA A 267 -0.26 -24.26 1.55
C ALA A 267 -0.50 -23.19 0.46
N TYR A 268 0.10 -22.01 0.58
CA TYR A 268 -0.02 -20.86 -0.32
C TYR A 268 1.34 -20.42 -0.90
N ALA A 269 2.43 -21.18 -0.73
CA ALA A 269 3.75 -20.80 -1.24
C ALA A 269 3.77 -20.41 -2.74
N TYR A 270 2.89 -21.01 -3.56
CA TYR A 270 2.69 -20.63 -4.96
C TYR A 270 2.19 -19.19 -5.20
N ALA A 271 1.72 -18.48 -4.17
CA ALA A 271 1.26 -17.09 -4.27
C ALA A 271 2.39 -16.13 -4.62
N TRP A 272 3.64 -16.49 -4.32
CA TRP A 272 4.85 -15.81 -4.81
C TRP A 272 4.88 -15.65 -6.33
N SER A 273 4.16 -16.46 -7.11
CA SER A 273 4.07 -16.26 -8.57
C SER A 273 3.42 -14.92 -8.98
N GLY A 274 2.69 -14.25 -8.08
CA GLY A 274 2.14 -12.92 -8.36
C GLY A 274 3.18 -11.80 -8.37
N ASP A 275 4.35 -12.02 -7.77
CA ASP A 275 5.49 -11.10 -7.81
C ASP A 275 6.05 -10.91 -9.22
N GLU A 276 5.86 -11.89 -10.11
CA GLU A 276 6.14 -11.77 -11.54
C GLU A 276 5.11 -10.93 -12.31
N SER A 277 4.49 -9.95 -11.64
CA SER A 277 3.55 -9.00 -12.22
C SER A 277 4.18 -7.62 -12.39
N ASN A 278 3.75 -6.88 -13.41
CA ASN A 278 4.20 -5.51 -13.63
C ASN A 278 3.61 -4.57 -12.57
N SER A 279 4.21 -4.56 -11.38
CA SER A 279 3.87 -3.68 -10.26
C SER A 279 5.16 -3.21 -9.59
N VAL A 280 5.07 -2.12 -8.83
CA VAL A 280 6.13 -1.70 -7.90
C VAL A 280 6.00 -2.45 -6.57
N MET A 281 4.83 -3.03 -6.29
CA MET A 281 4.48 -3.70 -5.03
C MET A 281 5.03 -5.14 -4.93
N GLN A 282 6.02 -5.53 -5.73
CA GLN A 282 6.57 -6.89 -5.73
C GLN A 282 8.01 -6.85 -5.22
N TYR A 283 8.56 -8.00 -4.83
CA TYR A 283 9.92 -8.09 -4.27
C TYR A 283 11.01 -8.48 -5.30
N ILE A 284 10.64 -8.91 -6.51
CA ILE A 284 11.52 -9.29 -7.65
C ILE A 284 12.04 -8.09 -8.50
N ALA A 285 11.76 -6.84 -8.09
CA ALA A 285 12.11 -5.61 -8.81
C ALA A 285 11.82 -5.58 -10.34
N VAL A 286 10.75 -6.22 -10.83
CA VAL A 286 10.44 -6.27 -12.29
C VAL A 286 10.00 -4.93 -12.87
N SER A 287 9.44 -4.04 -12.06
CA SER A 287 8.99 -2.73 -12.49
C SER A 287 9.04 -1.69 -11.35
N ASN A 288 9.24 -0.43 -11.72
CA ASN A 288 9.30 0.70 -10.76
C ASN A 288 8.03 1.56 -10.78
N GLY A 289 6.88 1.00 -11.17
CA GLY A 289 5.63 1.74 -11.19
C GLY A 289 4.40 0.86 -11.11
N PHE A 290 3.27 1.52 -10.87
CA PHE A 290 1.97 0.85 -10.77
C PHE A 290 1.48 0.43 -12.17
N GLY A 291 1.26 -0.87 -12.35
CA GLY A 291 0.74 -1.49 -13.55
C GLY A 291 -0.75 -1.24 -13.76
N GLN A 292 -1.29 -1.96 -14.76
CA GLN A 292 -2.72 -1.85 -15.09
C GLN A 292 -3.61 -2.42 -13.97
N PHE A 293 -3.23 -3.55 -13.39
CA PHE A 293 -3.97 -4.17 -12.28
C PHE A 293 -4.03 -3.26 -11.06
N ASP A 294 -2.89 -2.67 -10.66
CA ASP A 294 -2.85 -1.72 -9.55
C ASP A 294 -3.85 -0.57 -9.75
N ARG A 295 -3.81 0.05 -10.93
CA ARG A 295 -4.70 1.16 -11.30
C ARG A 295 -6.16 0.72 -11.30
N ASP A 296 -6.49 -0.40 -11.91
CA ASP A 296 -7.87 -0.87 -12.01
C ASP A 296 -8.45 -1.25 -10.64
N ASN A 297 -7.67 -1.87 -9.76
CA ASN A 297 -8.08 -2.12 -8.37
C ASN A 297 -8.36 -0.80 -7.64
N MET A 298 -7.40 0.12 -7.65
CA MET A 298 -7.53 1.43 -7.00
C MET A 298 -8.76 2.20 -7.49
N TYR A 299 -8.95 2.27 -8.81
CA TYR A 299 -10.06 3.02 -9.41
C TYR A 299 -11.42 2.41 -9.08
N ARG A 300 -11.54 1.09 -9.03
CA ARG A 300 -12.81 0.44 -8.64
C ARG A 300 -13.17 0.73 -7.19
N ILE A 301 -12.20 0.59 -6.29
CA ILE A 301 -12.40 0.83 -4.85
C ILE A 301 -12.80 2.29 -4.62
N GLU A 302 -12.05 3.24 -5.16
CA GLU A 302 -12.38 4.66 -4.99
C GLU A 302 -13.68 5.05 -5.69
N THR A 303 -14.04 4.45 -6.84
CA THR A 303 -15.36 4.68 -7.47
C THR A 303 -16.48 4.32 -6.51
N ALA A 304 -16.45 3.10 -5.95
CA ALA A 304 -17.46 2.63 -5.02
C ALA A 304 -17.49 3.50 -3.75
N GLY A 305 -16.32 3.80 -3.19
CA GLY A 305 -16.20 4.62 -1.99
C GLY A 305 -16.79 6.03 -2.18
N TYR A 306 -16.44 6.73 -3.27
CA TYR A 306 -16.93 8.09 -3.52
C TYR A 306 -18.44 8.13 -3.73
N LEU A 307 -19.02 7.13 -4.42
CA LEU A 307 -20.47 7.04 -4.56
C LEU A 307 -21.16 6.76 -3.22
N ASN A 308 -20.58 5.91 -2.37
CA ASN A 308 -21.10 5.63 -1.03
C ASN A 308 -21.06 6.88 -0.13
N TRP A 309 -19.95 7.62 -0.12
CA TRP A 309 -19.85 8.90 0.59
C TRP A 309 -20.85 9.94 0.08
N SER A 310 -21.02 10.01 -1.25
CA SER A 310 -22.00 10.90 -1.87
C SER A 310 -23.42 10.57 -1.42
N ASN A 311 -23.79 9.29 -1.39
CA ASN A 311 -25.11 8.85 -0.95
C ASN A 311 -25.37 9.14 0.53
N ALA A 312 -24.37 8.91 1.39
CA ALA A 312 -24.48 9.24 2.81
C ALA A 312 -24.74 10.74 3.02
N LEU A 313 -23.93 11.59 2.39
CA LEU A 313 -24.04 13.05 2.52
C LEU A 313 -25.32 13.60 1.85
N LEU A 314 -25.78 12.98 0.76
CA LEU A 314 -27.07 13.28 0.16
C LEU A 314 -28.22 13.00 1.14
N GLY A 315 -28.15 11.89 1.88
CA GLY A 315 -29.10 11.55 2.94
C GLY A 315 -29.20 12.67 4.00
N ASP A 316 -28.05 13.18 4.45
CA ASP A 316 -28.01 14.30 5.41
C ASP A 316 -28.58 15.60 4.83
N ILE A 317 -28.28 15.91 3.56
CA ILE A 317 -28.86 17.05 2.84
C ILE A 317 -30.37 16.94 2.75
N GLN A 318 -30.89 15.76 2.42
CA GLN A 318 -32.34 15.52 2.34
C GLN A 318 -33.00 15.66 3.71
N ALA A 319 -32.41 15.08 4.76
CA ALA A 319 -32.90 15.16 6.13
C ALA A 319 -32.95 16.60 6.67
N SER A 320 -32.09 17.50 6.17
CA SER A 320 -32.10 18.91 6.55
C SER A 320 -33.34 19.69 6.08
N GLY A 321 -34.10 19.16 5.11
CA GLY A 321 -35.22 19.85 4.46
C GLY A 321 -34.80 21.00 3.52
N LYS A 322 -33.49 21.21 3.30
CA LYS A 322 -32.95 22.33 2.50
C LYS A 322 -32.44 21.93 1.11
N ALA A 323 -32.65 20.69 0.67
CA ALA A 323 -32.17 20.18 -0.62
C ALA A 323 -32.53 21.08 -1.82
N GLY A 324 -33.71 21.70 -1.80
CA GLY A 324 -34.15 22.64 -2.85
C GLY A 324 -33.25 23.87 -3.02
N GLN A 325 -32.51 24.29 -1.98
CA GLN A 325 -31.59 25.43 -2.02
C GLN A 325 -30.30 25.13 -2.80
N VAL A 326 -29.99 23.84 -3.00
CA VAL A 326 -28.75 23.36 -3.65
C VAL A 326 -29.03 22.47 -4.85
N SER A 327 -30.26 22.52 -5.41
CA SER A 327 -30.73 21.64 -6.49
C SER A 327 -29.81 21.58 -7.71
N GLY A 328 -29.18 22.69 -8.10
CA GLY A 328 -28.21 22.70 -9.20
C GLY A 328 -26.98 21.83 -8.95
N LEU A 329 -26.48 21.79 -7.71
CA LEU A 329 -25.36 20.92 -7.33
C LEU A 329 -25.80 19.45 -7.25
N LEU A 330 -27.03 19.20 -6.76
CA LEU A 330 -27.59 17.85 -6.68
C LEU A 330 -27.81 17.26 -8.08
N ASN A 331 -28.35 18.03 -9.01
CA ASN A 331 -28.53 17.59 -10.40
C ASN A 331 -27.18 17.29 -11.07
N SER A 332 -26.18 18.14 -10.88
CA SER A 332 -24.84 17.88 -11.41
C SER A 332 -24.20 16.62 -10.80
N ALA A 333 -24.44 16.36 -9.52
CA ALA A 333 -23.94 15.17 -8.85
C ALA A 333 -24.61 13.90 -9.40
N ASP A 334 -25.93 13.93 -9.64
CA ASP A 334 -26.70 12.83 -10.23
C ASP A 334 -26.22 12.52 -11.65
N ASP A 335 -26.01 13.56 -12.48
CA ASP A 335 -25.46 13.41 -13.85
C ASP A 335 -24.08 12.76 -13.85
N ASP A 336 -23.19 13.16 -12.93
CA ASP A 336 -21.86 12.53 -12.81
C ASP A 336 -21.95 11.12 -12.22
N ALA A 337 -22.88 10.85 -11.30
CA ALA A 337 -23.06 9.50 -10.74
C ALA A 337 -23.51 8.51 -11.81
N ALA A 338 -24.44 8.92 -12.68
CA ALA A 338 -24.88 8.13 -13.83
C ALA A 338 -23.70 7.80 -14.77
N LYS A 339 -22.87 8.80 -15.10
CA LYS A 339 -21.67 8.61 -15.94
C LYS A 339 -20.64 7.70 -15.28
N ALA A 340 -20.47 7.79 -13.95
CA ALA A 340 -19.59 6.91 -13.21
C ALA A 340 -20.02 5.44 -13.34
N LEU A 341 -21.32 5.16 -13.17
CA LEU A 341 -21.90 3.82 -13.29
C LEU A 341 -21.79 3.28 -14.73
N ASP A 342 -22.02 4.11 -15.74
CA ASP A 342 -21.91 3.70 -17.14
C ASP A 342 -20.46 3.38 -17.52
N ALA A 343 -19.50 4.22 -17.10
CA ALA A 343 -18.08 3.97 -17.31
C ALA A 343 -17.60 2.70 -16.59
N PHE A 344 -18.06 2.47 -15.35
CA PHE A 344 -17.72 1.27 -14.60
C PHE A 344 -18.22 0.00 -15.31
N LYS A 345 -19.46 0.00 -15.83
CA LYS A 345 -20.02 -1.13 -16.60
C LYS A 345 -19.28 -1.38 -17.90
N ALA A 346 -18.69 -0.34 -18.49
CA ALA A 346 -17.86 -0.42 -19.70
C ALA A 346 -16.39 -0.78 -19.41
N TRP A 347 -16.04 -1.03 -18.14
CA TRP A 347 -14.67 -1.29 -17.66
C TRP A 347 -13.69 -0.13 -17.90
N ASP A 348 -14.23 1.09 -18.06
CA ASP A 348 -13.47 2.34 -18.10
C ASP A 348 -13.33 2.89 -16.68
N TYR A 349 -12.55 2.18 -15.86
CA TYR A 349 -12.45 2.46 -14.42
C TYR A 349 -11.87 3.85 -14.13
N LEU A 350 -10.97 4.36 -15.00
CA LEU A 350 -10.42 5.70 -14.84
C LEU A 350 -11.49 6.79 -14.98
N ASN A 351 -12.38 6.70 -15.97
CA ASN A 351 -13.47 7.66 -16.08
C ASN A 351 -14.55 7.40 -15.02
N ALA A 352 -14.76 6.15 -14.59
CA ALA A 352 -15.65 5.84 -13.47
C ALA A 352 -15.25 6.60 -12.20
N VAL A 353 -13.98 6.51 -11.78
CA VAL A 353 -13.52 7.18 -10.56
C VAL A 353 -13.50 8.71 -10.70
N ARG A 354 -13.15 9.23 -11.88
CA ARG A 354 -13.22 10.68 -12.16
C ARG A 354 -14.62 11.23 -11.97
N HIS A 355 -15.63 10.54 -12.50
CA HIS A 355 -17.02 10.96 -12.35
C HIS A 355 -17.54 10.74 -10.93
N ALA A 356 -17.25 9.60 -10.30
CA ALA A 356 -17.62 9.34 -8.91
C ALA A 356 -17.06 10.41 -7.95
N ARG A 357 -15.80 10.80 -8.13
CA ARG A 357 -15.22 11.89 -7.36
C ARG A 357 -15.90 13.23 -7.62
N ARG A 358 -16.26 13.56 -8.87
CA ARG A 358 -17.01 14.80 -9.18
C ARG A 358 -18.39 14.82 -8.54
N THR A 359 -19.08 13.68 -8.47
CA THR A 359 -20.31 13.51 -7.69
C THR A 359 -20.05 13.89 -6.24
N TYR A 360 -19.04 13.28 -5.60
CA TYR A 360 -18.70 13.57 -4.21
C TYR A 360 -18.35 15.05 -3.98
N GLU A 361 -17.55 15.65 -4.85
CA GLU A 361 -17.18 17.06 -4.74
C GLU A 361 -18.41 17.99 -4.88
N SER A 362 -19.36 17.66 -5.76
CA SER A 362 -20.60 18.44 -5.93
C SER A 362 -21.54 18.31 -4.73
N ILE A 363 -21.70 17.11 -4.18
CA ILE A 363 -22.47 16.88 -2.94
C ILE A 363 -21.78 17.54 -1.74
N SER A 364 -20.45 17.48 -1.64
CA SER A 364 -19.69 18.16 -0.58
C SER A 364 -19.86 19.67 -0.63
N ARG A 365 -19.75 20.29 -1.82
CA ARG A 365 -20.05 21.72 -2.00
C ARG A 365 -21.50 22.07 -1.64
N ALA A 366 -22.44 21.14 -1.83
CA ALA A 366 -23.83 21.34 -1.46
C ALA A 366 -23.99 21.30 0.08
N ALA A 367 -23.36 20.33 0.74
CA ALA A 367 -23.33 20.23 2.20
C ALA A 367 -22.69 21.47 2.85
N ASP A 368 -21.55 21.93 2.35
CA ASP A 368 -20.86 23.14 2.82
C ASP A 368 -21.77 24.36 2.77
N LYS A 369 -22.50 24.55 1.66
CA LYS A 369 -23.46 25.67 1.50
C LYS A 369 -24.60 25.62 2.52
N LEU A 370 -24.95 24.43 3.01
CA LEU A 370 -26.02 24.23 3.98
C LEU A 370 -25.51 24.18 5.43
N GLY A 371 -24.19 24.26 5.64
CA GLY A 371 -23.56 24.09 6.96
C GLY A 371 -23.64 22.66 7.48
N ILE A 372 -23.73 21.67 6.58
CA ILE A 372 -23.74 20.24 6.92
C ILE A 372 -22.28 19.76 6.86
N ALA A 373 -21.83 19.08 7.93
CA ALA A 373 -20.48 18.54 7.96
C ALA A 373 -20.32 17.46 6.88
N THR A 374 -19.25 17.54 6.10
CA THR A 374 -18.85 16.44 5.22
C THR A 374 -18.36 15.26 6.06
N PRO A 375 -18.47 14.00 5.57
CA PRO A 375 -17.91 12.85 6.25
C PRO A 375 -16.45 13.12 6.65
N SER A 376 -16.10 12.91 7.93
CA SER A 376 -14.70 13.00 8.36
C SER A 376 -13.88 11.85 7.79
N LYS A 377 -12.55 11.93 7.86
CA LYS A 377 -11.66 10.79 7.59
C LYS A 377 -12.08 9.54 8.39
N ASP A 378 -12.62 9.71 9.59
CA ASP A 378 -13.12 8.60 10.42
C ASP A 378 -14.38 7.93 9.85
N ALA A 379 -15.16 8.63 9.02
CA ALA A 379 -16.31 8.05 8.33
C ALA A 379 -15.91 7.11 7.18
N ALA A 380 -14.67 7.24 6.66
CA ALA A 380 -14.07 6.37 5.65
C ALA A 380 -13.99 4.91 6.11
N LEU A 381 -13.67 4.72 7.39
CA LEU A 381 -13.40 3.45 8.07
C LEU A 381 -14.55 2.43 8.06
N ARG A 382 -15.70 2.75 7.47
CA ARG A 382 -16.91 1.92 7.47
C ARG A 382 -16.92 0.80 6.41
N ALA A 383 -15.93 0.71 5.53
CA ALA A 383 -15.96 -0.21 4.38
C ALA A 383 -14.96 -1.38 4.42
N LEU A 384 -14.02 -1.43 5.36
CA LEU A 384 -13.08 -2.55 5.46
C LEU A 384 -13.63 -3.68 6.34
N PRO A 385 -13.22 -4.95 6.11
CA PRO A 385 -13.45 -6.02 7.08
C PRO A 385 -12.97 -5.56 8.47
N SER A 386 -13.71 -5.99 9.50
CA SER A 386 -13.57 -5.59 10.90
C SER A 386 -12.11 -5.37 11.32
N ARG A 387 -11.84 -4.25 12.03
CA ARG A 387 -10.58 -3.92 12.73
C ARG A 387 -9.43 -4.85 12.35
N VAL A 388 -8.64 -4.45 11.35
CA VAL A 388 -7.31 -5.02 11.16
C VAL A 388 -6.59 -4.84 12.50
N PRO A 389 -6.26 -5.93 13.23
CA PRO A 389 -5.45 -5.81 14.42
C PRO A 389 -4.17 -5.09 14.02
N PRO A 390 -3.60 -4.20 14.86
CA PRO A 390 -2.28 -3.65 14.60
C PRO A 390 -1.33 -4.80 14.28
N HIS A 391 -0.81 -4.80 13.07
CA HIS A 391 0.22 -5.72 12.63
C HIS A 391 1.51 -4.92 12.46
N ILE A 392 2.63 -5.62 12.57
CA ILE A 392 3.92 -5.08 12.12
C ILE A 392 3.71 -4.78 10.63
N GLY A 393 3.85 -3.51 10.23
CA GLY A 393 3.63 -3.09 8.84
C GLY A 393 4.45 -3.94 7.87
N ASP A 394 3.97 -4.09 6.64
CA ASP A 394 4.52 -5.02 5.66
C ASP A 394 5.96 -4.64 5.27
N PRO A 395 6.99 -5.39 5.72
CA PRO A 395 8.37 -4.97 5.60
C PRO A 395 9.00 -5.46 4.29
N ILE A 396 9.47 -4.55 3.44
CA ILE A 396 10.33 -4.95 2.32
C ILE A 396 11.70 -5.35 2.85
N ARG A 397 12.04 -6.63 2.76
CA ARG A 397 13.39 -7.16 3.09
C ARG A 397 14.15 -7.57 1.85
N PHE A 398 15.48 -7.74 1.98
CA PHE A 398 16.27 -8.39 0.94
C PHE A 398 15.72 -9.78 0.65
N PRO A 399 15.57 -10.17 -0.63
CA PRO A 399 15.00 -11.46 -1.02
C PRO A 399 15.89 -12.70 -0.75
N ASN A 400 16.87 -12.59 0.15
CA ASN A 400 17.76 -13.69 0.51
C ASN A 400 17.72 -14.04 2.00
N ASP A 401 16.78 -13.49 2.76
CA ASP A 401 16.48 -13.91 4.14
C ASP A 401 15.37 -14.95 4.18
#